data_AF-A0A1H1GBD0-F1
#
_entry.id   AF-A0A1H1GBD0-F1
#
_cell.length_a   1.000
_cell.length_b   1.000
_cell.length_c   1.000
_cell.angle_alpha   90.00
_cell.angle_beta   90.00
_cell.angle_gamma   90.00
#
_symmetry.space_group_name_H-M   'P 1'
#
loop_
_entity.id
_entity.type
_entity.pdbx_description
1 polymer ?
#
loop_
_entity_poly.entity_id
_entity_poly.type
_entity_poly.pdbx_seq_one_letter_code
_entity_poly.pdbx_strand_id
1 'polypeptide(L)'
;MSVLGNQRLIDALRDSEPEKRLVVTPLLNPTQVGEASIDIRLGNDFVVTRRGNLPSIDPAGSDPRSARYNSRHYANFGSKFYLHPNELVLASTLEYVKLPFNLSAWVTSRSRWGRVGLVIATATAIQPGFAGTITLELVNLGEVPLVLYPGLLVAQIIFSDCEGAAVYTGSFAEQVDPGHGNVSADVDMAFWTHPAN
;
A
#
# COMPACT_ATOMS: atom_id res chain seq x y z
N MET A 1 -13.68 -12.20 14.01
CA MET A 1 -12.41 -11.87 13.34
C MET A 1 -11.33 -11.90 14.40
N SER A 2 -10.43 -12.88 14.37
CA SER A 2 -9.32 -12.98 15.33
C SER A 2 -8.07 -12.40 14.69
N VAL A 3 -7.41 -11.46 15.38
CA VAL A 3 -6.11 -10.93 14.97
C VAL A 3 -5.02 -11.92 15.37
N LEU A 4 -4.03 -12.13 14.50
CA LEU A 4 -2.88 -13.00 14.81
C LEU A 4 -1.96 -12.32 15.82
N GLY A 5 -1.75 -12.98 16.96
CA GLY A 5 -0.73 -12.59 17.93
C GLY A 5 0.68 -13.02 17.53
N ASN A 6 1.70 -12.54 18.25
CA ASN A 6 3.13 -12.69 17.94
C ASN A 6 3.54 -14.12 17.57
N GLN A 7 3.22 -15.09 18.43
CA GLN A 7 3.61 -16.48 18.17
C GLN A 7 2.99 -17.02 16.88
N ARG A 8 1.71 -16.71 16.62
CA ARG A 8 1.02 -17.13 15.39
C ARG A 8 1.60 -16.45 14.15
N LEU A 9 2.04 -15.19 14.26
CA LEU A 9 2.75 -14.51 13.17
C LEU A 9 4.08 -15.19 12.88
N ILE A 10 4.86 -15.52 13.92
CA ILE A 10 6.14 -16.24 13.78
C ILE A 10 5.92 -17.62 13.13
N ASP A 11 4.91 -18.36 13.57
CA ASP A 11 4.57 -19.67 13.01
C ASP A 11 4.19 -19.54 11.53
N ALA A 12 3.35 -18.56 11.18
CA ALA A 12 2.95 -18.31 9.79
C ALA A 12 4.13 -17.91 8.89
N LEU A 13 5.08 -17.12 9.40
CA LEU A 13 6.31 -16.75 8.67
C LEU A 13 7.26 -17.94 8.47
N ARG A 14 7.22 -18.93 9.37
CA ARG A 14 8.12 -20.10 9.40
C ARG A 14 7.50 -21.38 8.85
N ASP A 15 6.23 -21.36 8.45
CA ASP A 15 5.52 -22.54 7.94
C ASP A 15 6.35 -23.23 6.84
N SER A 16 6.54 -24.55 6.90
CA SER A 16 7.37 -25.27 5.93
C SER A 16 6.77 -25.29 4.51
N GLU A 17 5.45 -25.17 4.39
CA GLU A 17 4.72 -25.25 3.12
C GLU A 17 4.65 -23.86 2.44
N PRO A 18 5.23 -23.67 1.24
CA PRO A 18 5.28 -22.35 0.58
C PRO A 18 3.92 -21.70 0.27
N GLU A 19 2.85 -22.50 0.20
CA GLU A 19 1.48 -22.02 -0.04
C GLU A 19 0.80 -21.52 1.24
N LYS A 20 1.19 -22.05 2.41
CA LYS A 20 0.68 -21.65 3.73
C LYS A 20 1.56 -20.60 4.41
N ARG A 21 2.79 -20.44 3.95
CA ARG A 21 3.76 -19.48 4.48
C ARG A 21 3.36 -18.04 4.17
N LEU A 22 3.22 -17.24 5.23
CA LEU A 22 3.22 -15.78 5.13
C LEU A 22 4.62 -15.31 4.73
N VAL A 23 4.71 -14.52 3.66
CA VAL A 23 5.97 -13.89 3.26
C VAL A 23 5.88 -12.40 3.52
N VAL A 24 6.82 -11.88 4.29
CA VAL A 24 7.12 -10.46 4.38
C VAL A 24 8.62 -10.35 4.24
N THR A 25 9.12 -9.74 3.17
CA THR A 25 10.55 -9.73 2.88
C THR A 25 11.01 -8.44 2.20
N PRO A 26 12.10 -7.80 2.64
CA PRO A 26 13.01 -8.26 3.69
C PRO A 26 12.54 -7.85 5.11
N LEU A 27 12.64 -8.78 6.07
CA LEU A 27 12.59 -8.43 7.50
C LEU A 27 14.02 -8.13 7.98
N LEU A 28 14.39 -6.85 7.97
CA LEU A 28 15.74 -6.37 8.31
C LEU A 28 16.02 -6.39 9.81
N ASN A 29 14.99 -6.41 10.65
CA ASN A 29 15.14 -6.50 12.11
C ASN A 29 14.06 -7.44 12.68
N PRO A 30 14.43 -8.43 13.52
CA PRO A 30 13.46 -9.29 14.21
C PRO A 30 12.37 -8.52 14.97
N THR A 31 12.66 -7.33 15.50
CA THR A 31 11.68 -6.51 16.23
C THR A 31 10.59 -5.91 15.35
N GLN A 32 10.65 -6.11 14.03
CA GLN A 32 9.53 -5.77 13.13
C GLN A 32 8.31 -6.62 13.39
N VAL A 33 8.49 -7.86 13.83
CA VAL A 33 7.38 -8.73 14.23
C VAL A 33 7.00 -8.34 15.65
N GLY A 34 5.95 -7.55 15.77
CA GLY A 34 5.41 -7.07 17.03
C GLY A 34 4.40 -8.04 17.65
N GLU A 35 3.68 -7.56 18.66
CA GLU A 35 2.72 -8.38 19.42
C GLU A 35 1.52 -8.85 18.59
N ALA A 36 1.06 -8.03 17.64
CA ALA A 36 -0.12 -8.31 16.82
C ALA A 36 -0.03 -7.67 15.41
N SER A 37 1.18 -7.29 15.00
CA SER A 37 1.42 -6.63 13.73
C SER A 37 2.84 -6.85 13.24
N ILE A 38 3.07 -6.62 11.95
CA ILE A 38 4.42 -6.56 11.36
C ILE A 38 4.66 -5.14 10.85
N ASP A 39 5.66 -4.48 11.42
CA ASP A 39 6.14 -3.16 11.04
C ASP A 39 6.83 -3.21 9.67
N ILE A 40 6.40 -2.35 8.73
CA ILE A 40 6.87 -2.27 7.32
C ILE A 40 7.48 -0.90 6.99
N ARG A 41 8.40 -0.89 6.04
CA ARG A 41 9.20 0.27 5.64
C ARG A 41 8.66 0.96 4.41
N LEU A 42 8.99 2.24 4.35
CA LEU A 42 8.84 3.04 3.14
C LEU A 42 9.87 2.60 2.09
N GLY A 43 9.42 2.32 0.87
CA GLY A 43 10.26 2.12 -0.30
C GLY A 43 10.95 3.41 -0.75
N ASN A 44 11.66 3.34 -1.87
CA ASN A 44 12.44 4.45 -2.42
C ASN A 44 11.83 5.07 -3.69
N ASP A 45 10.64 4.61 -4.07
CA ASP A 45 9.93 4.98 -5.29
C ASP A 45 8.64 5.72 -4.95
N PHE A 46 8.48 6.90 -5.55
CA PHE A 46 7.38 7.82 -5.28
C PHE A 46 6.75 8.27 -6.60
N VAL A 47 5.42 8.25 -6.68
CA VAL A 47 4.69 8.95 -7.74
C VAL A 47 4.04 10.18 -7.13
N VAL A 48 4.43 11.33 -7.67
CA VAL A 48 3.94 12.64 -7.25
C VAL A 48 3.02 13.19 -8.33
N THR A 49 1.81 13.56 -7.94
CA THR A 49 0.87 14.26 -8.81
C THR A 49 1.18 15.75 -8.81
N ARG A 50 1.72 16.25 -9.92
CA ARG A 50 2.04 17.67 -10.11
C ARG A 50 0.78 18.48 -10.28
N ARG A 51 0.72 19.62 -9.57
CA ARG A 51 -0.25 20.66 -9.88
C ARG A 51 -0.01 21.17 -11.30
N GLY A 52 -1.08 21.21 -12.08
CA GLY A 52 -1.04 21.47 -13.50
C GLY A 52 -2.18 22.33 -13.98
N ASN A 53 -2.11 22.79 -15.22
CA ASN A 53 -3.23 23.47 -15.89
C ASN A 53 -4.26 22.46 -16.40
N LEU A 54 -4.78 21.60 -15.51
CA LEU A 54 -5.96 20.79 -15.77
C LEU A 54 -7.15 21.38 -15.02
N PRO A 55 -8.34 21.47 -15.65
CA PRO A 55 -9.55 21.87 -14.96
C PRO A 55 -9.98 20.83 -13.91
N SER A 56 -9.76 19.55 -14.19
CA SER A 56 -10.07 18.42 -13.32
C SER A 56 -9.26 17.18 -13.73
N ILE A 57 -9.18 16.21 -12.82
CA ILE A 57 -8.78 14.83 -13.13
C ILE A 57 -10.06 14.01 -13.23
N ASP A 58 -10.28 13.37 -14.37
CA ASP A 58 -11.30 12.34 -14.55
C ASP A 58 -10.63 10.95 -14.39
N PRO A 59 -10.87 10.23 -13.29
CA PRO A 59 -10.25 8.92 -13.06
C PRO A 59 -10.70 7.82 -14.02
N ALA A 60 -11.88 7.97 -14.64
CA ALA A 60 -12.41 7.04 -15.64
C ALA A 60 -12.11 7.50 -17.08
N GLY A 61 -11.72 8.76 -17.24
CA GLY A 61 -11.38 9.37 -18.53
C GLY A 61 -10.06 8.85 -19.10
N SER A 62 -9.95 8.87 -20.43
CA SER A 62 -8.77 8.42 -21.17
C SER A 62 -7.87 9.57 -21.64
N ASP A 63 -8.03 10.78 -21.06
CA ASP A 63 -7.25 11.96 -21.47
C ASP A 63 -5.75 11.70 -21.28
N PRO A 64 -4.95 11.59 -22.37
CA PRO A 64 -3.54 11.27 -22.27
C PRO A 64 -2.72 12.39 -21.58
N ARG A 65 -3.30 13.58 -21.39
CA ARG A 65 -2.68 14.65 -20.61
C ARG A 65 -2.62 14.32 -19.12
N SER A 66 -3.56 13.51 -18.58
CA SER A 66 -3.59 13.14 -17.15
C SER A 66 -2.29 12.46 -16.72
N ALA A 67 -1.78 11.54 -17.55
CA ALA A 67 -0.53 10.83 -17.31
C ALA A 67 0.70 11.76 -17.21
N ARG A 68 0.66 12.94 -17.83
CA ARG A 68 1.77 13.92 -17.78
C ARG A 68 1.93 14.59 -16.42
N TYR A 69 0.92 14.50 -15.56
CA TYR A 69 0.95 15.11 -14.24
C TYR A 69 1.49 14.17 -13.17
N ASN A 70 1.66 12.89 -13.48
CA ASN A 70 2.34 11.96 -12.57
C ASN A 70 3.83 11.95 -12.90
N SER A 71 4.65 12.32 -11.94
CA SER A 71 6.11 12.18 -12.05
C SER A 71 6.63 11.19 -11.04
N ARG A 72 7.45 10.26 -11.53
CA ARG A 72 8.16 9.29 -10.68
C ARG A 72 9.43 9.93 -10.12
N HIS A 73 9.64 9.76 -8.83
CA HIS A 73 10.78 10.28 -8.08
C HIS A 73 11.41 9.14 -7.30
N TYR A 74 12.72 8.97 -7.46
CA TYR A 74 13.50 8.00 -6.69
C TYR A 74 14.35 8.73 -5.67
N ALA A 75 14.25 8.32 -4.41
CA ALA A 75 15.06 8.87 -3.33
C ALA A 75 15.92 7.76 -2.73
N ASN A 76 17.25 7.90 -2.77
CA ASN A 76 18.16 6.90 -2.19
C ASN A 76 17.85 6.62 -0.72
N PHE A 77 18.10 5.39 -0.25
CA PHE A 77 18.02 5.08 1.18
C PHE A 77 18.95 6.02 1.98
N GLY A 78 18.43 6.58 3.07
CA GLY A 78 19.13 7.59 3.88
C GLY A 78 19.05 9.03 3.32
N SER A 79 18.50 9.24 2.12
CA SER A 79 18.19 10.58 1.61
C SER A 79 16.83 11.08 2.11
N LYS A 80 16.57 12.37 1.88
CA LYS A 80 15.32 13.03 2.28
C LYS A 80 14.37 13.10 1.10
N PHE A 81 13.12 12.75 1.33
CA PHE A 81 11.99 13.07 0.46
C PHE A 81 11.07 14.04 1.20
N TYR A 82 10.66 15.13 0.56
CA TYR A 82 9.81 16.14 1.19
C TYR A 82 8.37 15.97 0.71
N LEU A 83 7.47 15.68 1.63
CA LEU A 83 6.04 15.62 1.38
C LEU A 83 5.39 16.94 1.83
N HIS A 84 4.90 17.74 0.88
CA HIS A 84 4.34 19.05 1.19
C HIS A 84 2.95 18.93 1.84
N PRO A 85 2.50 19.95 2.59
CA PRO A 85 1.14 20.03 3.12
C PRO A 85 0.08 19.81 2.04
N ASN A 86 -0.93 18.99 2.35
CA ASN A 86 -2.06 18.66 1.48
C ASN A 86 -1.66 18.07 0.12
N GLU A 87 -0.49 17.44 0.05
CA GLU A 87 -0.02 16.69 -1.10
C GLU A 87 -0.30 15.19 -0.90
N LEU A 88 -0.81 14.53 -1.93
CA LEU A 88 -0.90 13.07 -2.00
C LEU A 88 0.27 12.55 -2.85
N VAL A 89 1.03 11.61 -2.28
CA VAL A 89 2.10 10.91 -2.97
C VAL A 89 1.86 9.41 -2.86
N LEU A 90 1.96 8.70 -3.97
CA LEU A 90 1.99 7.25 -3.94
C LEU A 90 3.43 6.80 -3.67
N ALA A 91 3.60 5.86 -2.75
CA ALA A 91 4.85 5.16 -2.53
C ALA A 91 4.58 3.65 -2.49
N SER A 92 5.61 2.82 -2.50
CA SER A 92 5.46 1.39 -2.18
C SER A 92 6.10 1.07 -0.83
N THR A 93 5.70 -0.05 -0.22
CA THR A 93 6.47 -0.67 0.84
C THR A 93 7.82 -1.13 0.31
N LEU A 94 8.83 -1.12 1.17
CA LEU A 94 10.10 -1.80 0.86
C LEU A 94 9.90 -3.32 0.81
N GLU A 95 9.08 -3.83 1.72
CA GLU A 95 8.80 -5.25 1.83
C GLU A 95 7.81 -5.71 0.75
N TYR A 96 8.14 -6.83 0.12
CA TYR A 96 7.22 -7.67 -0.63
C TYR A 96 6.42 -8.54 0.34
N VAL A 97 5.11 -8.59 0.14
CA VAL A 97 4.16 -9.27 1.01
C VAL A 97 3.41 -10.32 0.19
N LYS A 98 3.40 -11.58 0.68
CA LYS A 98 2.57 -12.66 0.14
C LYS A 98 1.72 -13.25 1.27
N LEU A 99 0.40 -13.19 1.14
CA LEU A 99 -0.52 -13.80 2.08
C LEU A 99 -0.83 -15.25 1.65
N PRO A 100 -0.88 -16.21 2.58
CA PRO A 100 -1.50 -17.50 2.31
C PRO A 100 -3.02 -17.34 2.12
N PHE A 101 -3.67 -18.36 1.57
CA PHE A 101 -5.11 -18.31 1.26
C PHE A 101 -6.03 -18.26 2.48
N ASN A 102 -5.52 -18.52 3.68
CA ASN A 102 -6.29 -18.50 4.92
C ASN A 102 -6.09 -17.23 5.75
N LEU A 103 -5.35 -16.24 5.25
CA LEU A 103 -5.12 -14.98 5.96
C LEU A 103 -5.57 -13.79 5.12
N SER A 104 -6.16 -12.81 5.80
CA SER A 104 -6.37 -11.46 5.30
C SER A 104 -5.54 -10.49 6.13
N ALA A 105 -5.29 -9.29 5.61
CA ALA A 105 -4.55 -8.30 6.37
C ALA A 105 -4.98 -6.86 6.11
N TRP A 106 -4.58 -5.97 7.00
CA TRP A 106 -4.91 -4.56 6.95
C TRP A 106 -3.65 -3.75 7.24
N VAL A 107 -3.30 -2.84 6.34
CA VAL A 107 -2.25 -1.84 6.62
C VAL A 107 -2.83 -0.73 7.50
N THR A 108 -2.03 -0.28 8.46
CA THR A 108 -2.33 0.91 9.25
C THR A 108 -1.08 1.74 9.46
N SER A 109 -1.27 3.04 9.68
CA SER A 109 -0.17 3.94 10.00
C SER A 109 0.42 3.61 11.38
N ARG A 110 1.71 3.90 11.55
CA ARG A 110 2.31 3.87 12.90
C ARG A 110 1.95 5.17 13.61
N SER A 111 1.59 5.09 14.88
CA SER A 111 1.19 6.28 15.67
C SER A 111 2.24 7.39 15.67
N ARG A 112 3.54 7.04 15.60
CA ARG A 112 4.64 8.03 15.52
C ARG A 112 4.54 8.92 14.29
N TRP A 113 4.09 8.38 13.16
CA TRP A 113 3.88 9.13 11.93
C TRP A 113 2.55 9.89 11.94
N GLY A 114 1.48 9.27 12.44
CA GLY A 114 0.19 9.93 12.58
C GLY A 114 0.25 11.20 13.44
N ARG A 115 1.06 11.19 14.52
CA ARG A 115 1.24 12.33 15.43
C ARG A 115 2.00 13.52 14.82
N VAL A 116 2.66 13.34 13.69
CA VAL A 116 3.33 14.43 12.94
C VAL A 116 2.56 14.82 11.67
N GLY A 117 1.31 14.36 11.55
CA GLY A 117 0.42 14.72 10.44
C GLY A 117 0.52 13.81 9.21
N LEU A 118 1.32 12.73 9.25
CA LEU A 118 1.33 11.75 8.15
C LEU A 118 0.13 10.82 8.24
N VAL A 119 -0.72 10.86 7.22
CA VAL A 119 -1.79 9.91 7.01
C VAL A 119 -1.37 8.95 5.90
N ILE A 120 -1.62 7.66 6.14
CA ILE A 120 -1.56 6.63 5.10
C ILE A 120 -3.02 6.36 4.73
N ALA A 121 -3.48 6.97 3.64
CA ALA A 121 -4.88 7.03 3.21
C ALA A 121 -5.30 5.84 2.33
N THR A 122 -4.45 4.81 2.24
CA THR A 122 -4.64 3.66 1.37
C THR A 122 -5.95 2.91 1.63
N ALA A 123 -6.54 2.32 0.59
CA ALA A 123 -7.51 1.24 0.74
C ALA A 123 -6.78 -0.04 1.21
N THR A 124 -6.64 -0.22 2.53
CA THR A 124 -5.60 -1.11 3.10
C THR A 124 -5.98 -2.57 3.27
N ALA A 125 -7.13 -3.03 2.78
CA ALA A 125 -7.53 -4.43 2.88
C ALA A 125 -6.74 -5.30 1.88
N ILE A 126 -5.82 -6.11 2.41
CA ILE A 126 -5.03 -7.07 1.65
C ILE A 126 -5.78 -8.40 1.64
N GLN A 127 -6.10 -8.86 0.44
CA GLN A 127 -6.89 -10.07 0.22
C GLN A 127 -6.03 -11.34 0.35
N PRO A 128 -6.63 -12.47 0.75
CA PRO A 128 -5.95 -13.77 0.77
C PRO A 128 -5.35 -14.13 -0.59
N GLY A 129 -4.13 -14.66 -0.58
CA GLY A 129 -3.38 -14.98 -1.81
C GLY A 129 -2.75 -13.78 -2.53
N PHE A 130 -2.92 -12.54 -2.05
CA PHE A 130 -2.19 -11.39 -2.57
C PHE A 130 -0.68 -11.63 -2.48
N ALA A 131 0.06 -11.23 -3.52
CA ALA A 131 1.51 -11.22 -3.56
C ALA A 131 1.96 -9.90 -4.21
N GLY A 132 2.81 -9.12 -3.57
CA GLY A 132 3.27 -7.83 -4.11
C GLY A 132 3.84 -6.90 -3.06
N THR A 133 4.43 -5.78 -3.49
CA THR A 133 4.61 -4.61 -2.61
C THR A 133 3.26 -3.93 -2.40
N ILE A 134 3.07 -3.27 -1.26
CA ILE A 134 1.83 -2.55 -0.99
C ILE A 134 2.00 -1.09 -1.37
N THR A 135 1.11 -0.58 -2.22
CA THR A 135 1.06 0.85 -2.54
C THR A 135 0.52 1.62 -1.33
N LEU A 136 1.28 2.61 -0.89
CA LEU A 136 0.96 3.53 0.19
C LEU A 136 0.53 4.88 -0.39
N GLU A 137 -0.61 5.39 0.04
CA GLU A 137 -1.13 6.70 -0.31
C GLU A 137 -0.78 7.64 0.85
N LEU A 138 0.30 8.40 0.70
CA LEU A 138 0.84 9.24 1.77
C LEU A 138 0.32 10.66 1.63
N VAL A 139 -0.31 11.17 2.70
CA VAL A 139 -0.80 12.55 2.78
C VAL A 139 -0.24 13.23 4.02
N ASN A 140 0.28 14.44 3.85
CA ASN A 140 0.67 15.30 4.96
C ASN A 140 -0.48 16.27 5.29
N LEU A 141 -1.14 16.04 6.42
CA LEU A 141 -2.18 16.92 6.98
C LEU A 141 -1.63 17.99 7.93
N GLY A 142 -0.30 18.08 8.07
CA GLY A 142 0.35 19.17 8.79
C GLY A 142 0.53 20.43 7.93
N GLU A 143 0.96 21.52 8.56
CA GLU A 143 1.10 22.84 7.93
C GLU A 143 2.50 23.10 7.32
N VAL A 144 3.45 22.20 7.56
CA VAL A 144 4.84 22.32 7.07
C VAL A 144 5.28 21.05 6.33
N PRO A 145 6.26 21.12 5.42
CA PRO A 145 6.75 19.94 4.72
C PRO A 145 7.25 18.87 5.69
N LEU A 146 6.75 17.65 5.52
CA LEU A 146 7.18 16.49 6.30
C LEU A 146 8.33 15.80 5.56
N VAL A 147 9.41 15.51 6.29
CA VAL A 147 10.56 14.80 5.72
C VAL A 147 10.37 13.30 5.91
N LEU A 148 10.23 12.60 4.79
CA LEU A 148 10.23 11.15 4.72
C LEU A 148 11.63 10.63 4.40
N TYR A 149 11.93 9.45 4.93
CA TYR A 149 13.22 8.79 4.74
C TYR A 149 12.95 7.36 4.24
N PRO A 150 13.24 7.06 2.97
CA PRO A 150 13.19 5.70 2.44
C PRO A 150 13.96 4.73 3.34
N GLY A 151 13.36 3.58 3.62
CA GLY A 151 13.89 2.53 4.49
C GLY A 151 13.49 2.65 5.97
N LEU A 152 12.85 3.75 6.40
CA LEU A 152 12.28 3.82 7.74
C LEU A 152 10.92 3.13 7.84
N LEU A 153 10.63 2.61 9.04
CA LEU A 153 9.34 2.02 9.40
C LEU A 153 8.21 3.04 9.34
N VAL A 154 7.29 2.89 8.38
CA VAL A 154 6.24 3.88 8.10
C VAL A 154 4.84 3.40 8.46
N ALA A 155 4.58 2.11 8.28
CA ALA A 155 3.29 1.49 8.49
C ALA A 155 3.47 0.15 9.22
N GLN A 156 2.35 -0.49 9.54
CA GLN A 156 2.32 -1.83 10.10
C GLN A 156 1.15 -2.61 9.48
N ILE A 157 1.31 -3.92 9.38
CA ILE A 157 0.30 -4.83 8.85
C ILE A 157 -0.29 -5.63 10.01
N ILE A 158 -1.62 -5.62 10.12
CA ILE A 158 -2.38 -6.44 11.07
C ILE A 158 -2.99 -7.60 10.29
N PHE A 159 -2.79 -8.83 10.76
CA PHE A 159 -3.24 -10.04 10.07
C PHE A 159 -4.42 -10.67 10.81
N SER A 160 -5.36 -11.23 10.06
CA SER A 160 -6.55 -11.90 10.59
C SER A 160 -6.81 -13.20 9.83
N ASP A 161 -7.26 -14.23 10.55
CA ASP A 161 -7.73 -15.47 9.93
C ASP A 161 -8.90 -15.20 8.97
N CYS A 162 -8.90 -15.87 7.82
CA CYS A 162 -9.90 -15.75 6.77
C CYS A 162 -10.32 -17.16 6.31
N GLU A 163 -11.56 -17.56 6.65
CA GLU A 163 -12.10 -18.86 6.28
C GLU A 163 -12.80 -18.80 4.91
N GLY A 164 -12.65 -19.86 4.11
CA GLY A 164 -13.37 -20.00 2.83
C GLY A 164 -12.95 -19.02 1.74
N ALA A 165 -11.80 -18.36 1.88
CA ALA A 165 -11.35 -17.37 0.93
C ALA A 165 -10.97 -17.96 -0.43
N ALA A 166 -11.29 -17.21 -1.48
CA ALA A 166 -10.87 -17.48 -2.84
C ALA A 166 -9.50 -16.83 -3.13
N VAL A 167 -8.84 -17.31 -4.19
CA VAL A 167 -7.57 -16.77 -4.69
C VAL A 167 -7.77 -15.33 -5.15
N TYR A 168 -6.87 -14.43 -4.75
CA TYR A 168 -6.84 -13.06 -5.27
C TYR A 168 -6.57 -13.05 -6.78
N THR A 169 -7.50 -12.49 -7.55
CA THR A 169 -7.41 -12.33 -9.03
C THR A 169 -7.43 -10.87 -9.46
N GLY A 170 -7.14 -9.95 -8.54
CA GLY A 170 -7.16 -8.52 -8.82
C GLY A 170 -5.97 -8.03 -9.64
N SER A 171 -6.08 -6.80 -10.15
CA SER A 171 -5.14 -6.17 -11.08
C SER A 171 -3.77 -5.80 -10.49
N PHE A 172 -3.59 -5.91 -9.16
CA PHE A 172 -2.34 -5.55 -8.47
C PHE A 172 -1.51 -6.77 -8.05
N ALA A 173 -1.82 -7.95 -8.58
CA ALA A 173 -1.03 -9.15 -8.33
C ALA A 173 0.41 -8.95 -8.82
N GLU A 174 1.37 -9.34 -7.98
CA GLU A 174 2.80 -9.31 -8.21
C GLU A 174 3.40 -7.91 -8.47
N GLN A 175 2.68 -6.85 -8.09
CA GLN A 175 3.19 -5.49 -8.25
C GLN A 175 4.46 -5.25 -7.41
N VAL A 176 5.38 -4.46 -7.93
CA VAL A 176 6.66 -4.11 -7.27
C VAL A 176 6.91 -2.60 -7.22
N ASP A 177 5.93 -1.81 -7.63
CA ASP A 177 5.97 -0.36 -7.64
C ASP A 177 4.63 0.26 -7.23
N PRO A 178 4.58 1.58 -6.92
CA PRO A 178 3.33 2.28 -6.68
C PRO A 178 2.44 2.32 -7.92
N GLY A 179 1.64 1.28 -8.11
CA GLY A 179 0.64 1.17 -9.18
C GLY A 179 -0.54 2.13 -9.00
N HIS A 180 -1.12 2.57 -10.11
CA HIS A 180 -2.36 3.36 -10.10
C HIS A 180 -3.57 2.44 -10.29
N GLY A 181 -4.70 2.81 -9.67
CA GLY A 181 -5.98 2.19 -9.98
C GLY A 181 -6.46 2.51 -11.39
N ASN A 182 -7.25 1.59 -11.95
CA ASN A 182 -7.94 1.78 -13.22
C ASN A 182 -9.45 1.85 -12.97
N VAL A 183 -9.95 3.04 -12.66
CA VAL A 183 -11.38 3.27 -12.40
C VAL A 183 -12.21 3.05 -13.68
N SER A 184 -11.64 3.25 -14.87
CA SER A 184 -12.34 3.00 -16.14
C SER A 184 -12.69 1.53 -16.39
N ALA A 185 -12.02 0.59 -15.69
CA ALA A 185 -12.27 -0.84 -15.78
C ALA A 185 -13.37 -1.34 -14.83
N ASP A 186 -14.01 -0.44 -14.07
CA ASP A 186 -15.12 -0.80 -13.21
C ASP A 186 -16.32 -1.28 -14.06
N VAL A 187 -16.80 -2.48 -13.74
CA VAL A 187 -17.84 -3.17 -14.51
C VAL A 187 -19.17 -2.41 -14.50
N ASP A 188 -19.43 -1.65 -13.44
CA ASP A 188 -20.67 -0.89 -13.29
C ASP A 188 -20.66 0.40 -14.11
N MET A 189 -19.50 0.83 -14.61
CA MET A 189 -19.41 2.03 -15.46
C MET A 189 -20.32 1.93 -16.68
N ALA A 190 -20.38 0.75 -17.31
CA ALA A 190 -21.23 0.53 -18.48
C ALA A 190 -22.73 0.67 -18.12
N PHE A 191 -23.15 0.14 -16.98
CA PHE A 191 -24.53 0.24 -16.50
C PHE A 191 -24.97 1.69 -16.32
N TRP A 192 -24.14 2.52 -15.70
CA TRP A 192 -24.48 3.91 -15.39
C TRP A 192 -24.32 4.90 -16.55
N THR A 193 -23.39 4.63 -17.47
CA THR A 193 -23.07 5.57 -18.57
C THR A 193 -23.79 5.23 -19.88
N HIS A 194 -24.17 3.97 -20.05
CA HIS A 194 -24.88 3.46 -21.23
C HIS A 194 -26.07 2.60 -20.76
N PRO A 195 -27.04 3.16 -20.01
CA PRO A 195 -28.20 2.40 -19.59
C PRO A 195 -28.90 1.85 -20.83
N ALA A 196 -29.08 0.53 -20.88
CA ALA A 196 -29.84 -0.09 -21.96
C ALA A 196 -31.24 0.53 -21.98
N ASN A 197 -31.61 1.15 -23.11
CA ASN A 197 -32.98 1.60 -23.36
C ASN A 197 -33.95 0.41 -23.37
#